data_AF-A0A4Q5QDZ3-F1
#
_entry.id   AF-A0A4Q5QDZ3-F1
#
_cell.length_a   1.000
_cell.length_b   1.000
_cell.length_c   1.000
_cell.angle_alpha   90.00
_cell.angle_beta   90.00
_cell.angle_gamma   90.00
#
_symmetry.space_group_name_H-M   'P 1'
#
loop_
_entity.id
_entity.type
_entity.pdbx_description
1 polymer ?
#
loop_
_entity_poly.entity_id
_entity_poly.type
_entity_poly.pdbx_seq_one_letter_code
_entity_poly.pdbx_strand_id
1 'polypeptide(L)'
;MITSFTEQNLHQLCDELASRDASFTGIISDFGYPPFWSRPNTFESLIHIILEQQVSLASALAAMQKLKEKIDFISAENLLILSDEELKACYF
;
A
#
# COMPACT_ATOMS: atom_id res chain seq x y z
N MET A 1 -2.00 -16.43 -20.22
CA MET A 1 -0.99 -15.86 -19.32
C MET A 1 -1.53 -14.56 -18.76
N ILE A 2 -1.42 -14.33 -17.46
CA ILE A 2 -1.72 -13.03 -16.87
C ILE A 2 -0.49 -12.16 -17.14
N THR A 3 -0.65 -11.05 -17.85
CA THR A 3 0.42 -10.06 -18.02
C THR A 3 0.68 -9.40 -16.66
N SER A 4 1.90 -9.54 -16.13
CA SER A 4 2.27 -8.93 -14.86
C SER A 4 2.58 -7.45 -15.04
N PHE A 5 2.07 -6.59 -14.15
CA PHE A 5 2.43 -5.18 -14.08
C PHE A 5 3.79 -5.03 -13.38
N THR A 6 4.74 -4.35 -14.03
CA THR A 6 6.11 -4.17 -13.54
C THR A 6 6.60 -2.76 -13.81
N GLU A 7 7.67 -2.35 -13.14
CA GLU A 7 8.29 -1.04 -13.38
C GLU A 7 8.72 -0.87 -14.85
N GLN A 8 9.19 -1.95 -15.49
CA GLN A 8 9.66 -1.92 -16.88
C GLN A 8 8.53 -1.67 -17.89
N ASN A 9 7.30 -2.09 -17.58
CA ASN A 9 6.16 -1.92 -18.48
C ASN A 9 5.26 -0.73 -18.13
N LEU A 10 5.53 -0.01 -17.04
CA LEU A 10 4.72 1.13 -16.59
C LEU A 10 4.57 2.21 -17.67
N HIS A 11 5.68 2.70 -18.24
CA HIS A 11 5.62 3.79 -19.23
C HIS A 11 4.88 3.36 -20.50
N GLN A 12 5.14 2.14 -20.99
CA GLN A 12 4.43 1.58 -22.13
C GLN A 12 2.92 1.54 -21.88
N LEU A 13 2.49 1.09 -20.70
CA LEU A 13 1.07 1.03 -20.35
C LEU A 13 0.45 2.43 -20.21
N CYS A 14 1.20 3.41 -19.69
CA CYS A 14 0.78 4.82 -19.68
C CYS A 14 0.58 5.36 -21.11
N ASP A 15 1.50 5.08 -22.03
CA ASP A 15 1.40 5.50 -23.43
C ASP A 15 0.21 4.83 -24.13
N GLU A 16 -0.04 3.55 -23.84
CA GLU A 16 -1.22 2.83 -24.33
C GLU A 16 -2.52 3.47 -23.83
N LEU A 17 -2.58 3.93 -22.58
CA LEU A 17 -3.74 4.67 -22.05
C LEU A 17 -3.90 6.04 -22.72
N ALA A 18 -2.79 6.79 -22.89
CA ALA A 18 -2.77 8.08 -23.56
C ALA A 18 -3.22 8.01 -25.03
N SER A 19 -2.93 6.91 -25.72
CA SER A 19 -3.43 6.68 -27.08
C SER A 19 -4.95 6.49 -27.16
N ARG A 20 -5.60 6.09 -26.05
CA ARG A 20 -7.04 5.81 -25.99
C ARG A 20 -7.86 7.00 -25.49
N ASP A 21 -7.26 7.85 -24.66
CA ASP A 21 -7.91 9.03 -24.09
C ASP A 21 -6.93 10.20 -23.97
N ALA A 22 -7.25 11.30 -24.65
CA ALA A 22 -6.43 12.50 -24.72
C ALA A 22 -6.20 13.18 -23.36
N SER A 23 -7.06 12.91 -22.36
CA SER A 23 -6.85 13.41 -20.99
C SER A 23 -5.54 12.90 -20.38
N PHE A 24 -5.18 11.64 -20.63
CA PHE A 24 -3.91 11.08 -20.14
C PHE A 24 -2.70 11.68 -20.85
N THR A 25 -2.82 12.03 -22.15
CA THR A 25 -1.76 12.75 -22.86
C THR A 25 -1.46 14.09 -22.21
N GLY A 26 -2.51 14.85 -21.84
CA GLY A 26 -2.36 16.11 -21.11
C GLY A 26 -1.70 15.91 -19.75
N ILE A 27 -2.17 14.92 -18.97
CA ILE A 27 -1.59 14.61 -17.66
C ILE A 27 -0.10 14.26 -17.76
N ILE A 28 0.30 13.40 -18.71
CA ILE A 28 1.70 13.02 -18.89
C ILE A 28 2.53 14.22 -19.36
N SER A 29 2.00 15.06 -20.25
CA SER A 29 2.69 16.28 -20.70
C SER A 29 2.93 17.27 -19.56
N ASP A 30 1.95 17.44 -18.66
CA ASP A 30 1.99 18.44 -17.60
C ASP A 30 2.76 17.96 -16.36
N PHE A 31 2.69 16.66 -16.04
CA PHE A 31 3.20 16.10 -14.78
C PHE A 31 4.24 14.98 -14.96
N GLY A 32 4.46 14.49 -16.17
CA GLY A 32 5.30 13.33 -16.46
C GLY A 32 4.61 11.99 -16.15
N TYR A 33 5.37 10.91 -16.25
CA TYR A 33 4.89 9.57 -15.90
C TYR A 33 4.77 9.42 -14.38
N PRO A 34 3.74 8.70 -13.88
CA PRO A 34 3.64 8.41 -12.46
C PRO A 34 4.82 7.54 -12.02
N PRO A 35 5.26 7.65 -10.75
CA PRO A 35 6.23 6.71 -10.22
C PRO A 35 5.61 5.32 -10.07
N PHE A 36 6.45 4.28 -10.08
CA PHE A 36 6.00 2.91 -9.86
C PHE A 36 5.68 2.67 -8.38
N TRP A 37 4.40 2.75 -8.02
CA TRP A 37 3.94 2.43 -6.67
C TRP A 37 3.87 0.91 -6.47
N SER A 38 4.82 0.37 -5.72
CA SER A 38 4.80 -1.03 -5.29
C SER A 38 5.01 -1.15 -3.79
N ARG A 39 4.49 -2.23 -3.22
CA ARG A 39 4.76 -2.65 -1.84
C ARG A 39 5.18 -4.12 -1.87
N PRO A 40 6.08 -4.56 -0.97
CA PRO A 40 6.42 -5.96 -0.83
C PRO A 40 5.15 -6.80 -0.58
N ASN A 41 5.07 -7.99 -1.17
CA ASN A 41 3.96 -8.91 -0.90
C ASN A 41 4.21 -9.66 0.42
N THR A 42 4.00 -8.97 1.54
CA THR A 42 4.23 -9.46 2.90
C THR A 42 2.98 -9.28 3.77
N PHE A 43 2.86 -10.08 4.83
CA PHE A 43 1.76 -9.93 5.81
C PHE A 43 1.77 -8.55 6.47
N GLU A 44 2.94 -8.02 6.80
CA GLU A 44 3.08 -6.65 7.33
C GLU A 44 2.51 -5.60 6.36
N SER A 45 2.74 -5.75 5.04
CA SER A 45 2.19 -4.81 4.05
C SER A 45 0.67 -4.88 3.99
N LEU A 46 0.08 -6.08 4.15
CA LEU A 46 -1.37 -6.25 4.27
C LEU A 46 -1.93 -5.54 5.51
N ILE A 47 -1.28 -5.71 6.68
CA ILE A 47 -1.67 -5.01 7.90
C ILE A 47 -1.56 -3.50 7.74
N HIS A 48 -0.50 -3.00 7.09
CA HIS A 48 -0.33 -1.58 6.81
C HIS A 48 -1.49 -1.03 5.96
N ILE A 49 -1.88 -1.76 4.91
CA ILE A 49 -3.01 -1.37 4.05
C ILE A 49 -4.32 -1.32 4.84
N ILE A 50 -4.55 -2.27 5.75
CA ILE A 50 -5.77 -2.29 6.59
C ILE A 50 -5.77 -1.09 7.53
N LEU A 51 -4.66 -0.80 8.19
CA LEU A 51 -4.54 0.32 9.14
C LEU A 51 -4.62 1.70 8.46
N GLU A 52 -4.33 1.80 7.15
CA GLU A 52 -4.48 3.03 6.37
C GLU A 52 -5.95 3.35 6.02
N GLN A 53 -6.88 2.42 6.23
CA GLN A 53 -8.28 2.61 5.81
C GLN A 53 -9.00 3.66 6.66
N GLN A 54 -9.61 4.64 5.98
CA GLN A 54 -10.48 5.68 6.57
C GLN A 54 -9.82 6.56 7.64
N VAL A 55 -8.48 6.60 7.68
CA VAL A 55 -7.71 7.41 8.64
C VAL A 55 -6.58 8.16 7.95
N SER A 56 -5.93 9.06 8.68
CA SER A 56 -4.73 9.74 8.18
C SER A 56 -3.53 8.79 8.11
N LEU A 57 -2.60 9.03 7.19
CA LEU A 57 -1.33 8.29 7.12
C LEU A 57 -0.56 8.33 8.45
N ALA A 58 -0.61 9.46 9.16
CA ALA A 58 0.03 9.59 10.47
C ALA A 58 -0.63 8.70 11.54
N SER A 59 -1.95 8.57 11.49
CA SER A 59 -2.71 7.68 12.39
C SER A 59 -2.40 6.21 12.11
N ALA A 60 -2.39 5.81 10.83
CA ALA A 60 -2.04 4.46 10.42
C ALA A 60 -0.60 4.09 10.85
N LEU A 61 0.35 5.01 10.67
CA LEU A 61 1.73 4.84 11.10
C LEU A 61 1.83 4.71 12.64
N ALA A 62 1.07 5.49 13.40
CA ALA A 62 1.04 5.38 14.86
C ALA A 62 0.47 4.03 15.33
N ALA A 63 -0.58 3.53 14.69
CA ALA A 63 -1.14 2.20 14.96
C ALA A 63 -0.13 1.09 14.64
N MET A 64 0.54 1.19 13.49
CA MET A 64 1.60 0.28 13.07
C MET A 64 2.76 0.24 14.08
N GLN A 65 3.21 1.40 14.55
CA GLN A 65 4.30 1.50 15.52
C GLN A 65 3.92 0.88 16.87
N LYS A 66 2.70 1.12 17.36
CA LYS A 66 2.21 0.50 18.59
C LYS A 66 2.11 -1.02 18.49
N LEU A 67 1.67 -1.52 17.34
CA LEU A 67 1.63 -2.96 17.11
C LEU A 67 3.04 -3.55 17.14
N LYS A 68 4.02 -2.91 16.48
CA LYS A 68 5.43 -3.34 16.52
C LYS A 68 6.00 -3.35 17.94
N GLU A 69 5.67 -2.36 18.76
CA GLU A 69 6.08 -2.34 20.17
C GLU A 69 5.49 -3.49 20.99
N LYS A 70 4.39 -4.09 20.54
CA LYS A 70 3.73 -5.21 21.22
C LYS A 70 4.23 -6.58 20.80
N ILE A 71 4.50 -6.78 19.50
CA ILE A 71 4.82 -8.12 18.96
C ILE A 71 6.15 -8.22 18.24
N ASP A 72 6.94 -7.14 18.21
CA ASP A 72 8.23 -6.94 17.53
C ASP A 72 8.20 -7.17 16.01
N PHE A 73 7.75 -8.35 15.59
CA PHE A 73 7.60 -8.80 14.22
C PHE A 73 6.12 -9.04 13.87
N ILE A 74 5.65 -8.40 12.81
CA ILE A 74 4.26 -8.51 12.36
C ILE A 74 4.10 -9.75 11.47
N SER A 75 3.59 -10.82 12.08
CA SER A 75 3.18 -12.06 11.40
C SER A 75 1.75 -12.44 11.81
N ALA A 76 1.14 -13.36 11.06
CA ALA A 76 -0.20 -13.84 11.38
C ALA A 76 -0.23 -14.54 12.75
N GLU A 77 0.80 -15.31 13.07
CA GLU A 77 0.94 -16.06 14.31
C GLU A 77 1.08 -15.11 15.51
N ASN A 78 1.92 -14.08 15.39
CA ASN A 78 2.12 -13.10 16.45
C ASN A 78 0.88 -12.23 16.67
N LEU A 79 0.17 -11.88 15.59
CA LEU A 79 -1.08 -11.12 15.68
C LEU A 79 -2.19 -11.93 16.37
N LEU A 80 -2.27 -13.24 16.10
CA LEU A 80 -3.30 -14.13 16.65
C LEU A 80 -3.19 -14.33 18.16
N ILE A 81 -2.01 -14.09 18.75
CA ILE A 81 -1.79 -14.22 20.20
C ILE A 81 -2.39 -13.03 20.96
N LEU A 82 -2.59 -11.89 20.30
CA LEU A 82 -3.11 -10.68 20.94
C LEU A 82 -4.61 -10.80 21.24
N SER A 83 -5.02 -10.31 22.40
CA SER A 83 -6.45 -10.16 22.71
C SER A 83 -7.07 -8.97 21.98
N ASP A 84 -8.41 -8.94 21.91
CA ASP A 84 -9.15 -7.80 21.35
C ASP A 84 -8.81 -6.48 22.06
N GLU A 85 -8.57 -6.51 23.37
CA GLU A 85 -8.16 -5.34 24.15
C GLU A 85 -6.76 -4.86 23.76
N GLU A 86 -5.83 -5.79 23.52
CA GLU A 86 -4.47 -5.46 23.09
C GLU A 86 -4.45 -4.87 21.67
N LEU A 87 -5.27 -5.43 20.78
CA LEU A 87 -5.45 -4.89 19.43
C LEU A 87 -6.06 -3.47 19.46
N LYS A 88 -7.12 -3.26 20.25
CA LYS A 88 -7.71 -1.91 20.44
C LYS A 88 -6.72 -0.91 21.02
N ALA A 89 -5.85 -1.33 21.93
CA ALA A 89 -4.79 -0.47 22.47
C ALA A 89 -3.78 -0.02 21.41
N CYS A 90 -3.66 -0.79 20.32
CA CYS A 90 -2.89 -0.48 19.12
C CYS A 90 -3.69 0.27 18.04
N TYR A 91 -4.93 0.69 18.33
CA TYR A 91 -5.84 1.41 17.43
C TYR A 91 -6.38 0.61 16.25
N PHE A 92 -6.52 -0.71 16.44
CA PHE A 92 -7.38 -1.54 15.59
C PHE A 92 -8.86 -1.28 15.86
#